data_AF-A0A817K2E8-F1
#
_entry.id   AF-A0A817K2E8-F1
#
_cell.length_a   1.000
_cell.length_b   1.000
_cell.length_c   1.000
_cell.angle_alpha   90.00
_cell.angle_beta   90.00
_cell.angle_gamma   90.00
#
_symmetry.space_group_name_H-M   'P 1'
#
loop_
_entity.id
_entity.type
_entity.pdbx_description
1 polymer ?
#
loop_
_entity_poly.entity_id
_entity_poly.type
_entity_poly.pdbx_seq_one_letter_code
_entity_poly.pdbx_strand_id
1 'polypeptide(L)'
;MLNEIGNLSIHLLLRDLRPAGTNERRIPYPNKKNPLTNLFNLVSCPNYTYEIGSWLGFSLMTQTLTAFLFTFAGAVQMTIWAKQKHRAYKKEFAEKYPKQRKAIIPFLI
;
A
#
# COMPACT_ATOMS: atom_id res chain seq x y z
N MET A 1 13.65 -8.05 4.25
CA MET A 1 13.91 -6.91 5.16
C MET A 1 13.57 -5.56 4.54
N LEU A 2 14.00 -5.24 3.32
CA LEU A 2 13.71 -3.94 2.67
C LEU A 2 12.21 -3.62 2.56
N ASN A 3 11.39 -4.64 2.27
CA ASN A 3 9.94 -4.52 2.16
C ASN A 3 9.28 -4.19 3.51
N GLU A 4 9.72 -4.81 4.60
CA GLU A 4 9.21 -4.51 5.95
C GLU A 4 9.53 -3.06 6.36
N ILE A 5 10.73 -2.58 6.04
CA ILE A 5 11.13 -1.19 6.29
C ILE A 5 10.29 -0.22 5.42
N GLY A 6 9.99 -0.61 4.18
CA GLY A 6 9.05 0.08 3.30
C GLY A 6 7.68 0.17 3.93
N ASN A 7 7.12 -0.96 4.34
CA ASN A 7 5.81 -1.04 4.99
C ASN A 7 5.74 -0.15 6.25
N LEU A 8 6.72 -0.27 7.15
CA LEU A 8 6.80 0.56 8.35
C LEU A 8 6.88 2.05 8.02
N SER A 9 7.70 2.43 7.03
CA SER A 9 7.81 3.81 6.57
C SER A 9 6.46 4.37 6.07
N ILE A 10 5.69 3.56 5.35
CA ILE A 10 4.34 3.93 4.91
C ILE A 10 3.40 4.09 6.10
N HIS A 11 3.46 3.19 7.08
CA HIS A 11 2.64 3.27 8.29
C HIS A 11 2.94 4.50 9.13
N LEU A 12 4.23 4.84 9.31
CA LEU A 12 4.64 6.04 10.03
C LEU A 12 4.11 7.30 9.34
N LEU A 13 4.17 7.37 8.00
CA LEU A 13 3.61 8.48 7.25
C LEU A 13 2.08 8.57 7.38
N LEU A 14 1.39 7.43 7.33
CA LEU A 14 -0.07 7.37 7.53
C LEU A 14 -0.49 7.76 8.95
N ARG A 15 0.33 7.42 9.95
CA ARG A 15 0.11 7.83 11.34
C ARG A 15 0.25 9.34 11.48
N ASP A 16 1.32 9.93 10.95
CA ASP A 16 1.58 11.36 11.06
C ASP A 16 0.54 12.20 10.30
N LEU A 17 -0.16 11.61 9.32
CA LEU A 17 -1.29 12.24 8.63
C LEU A 17 -2.57 12.34 9.47
N ARG A 18 -2.66 11.61 10.59
CA ARG A 18 -3.78 11.68 11.54
C ARG A 18 -3.36 12.45 12.80
N PRO A 19 -3.80 13.71 12.97
CA PRO A 19 -3.63 14.42 14.23
C PRO A 19 -4.27 13.64 15.37
N ALA A 20 -3.65 13.64 16.55
CA ALA A 20 -4.20 12.98 17.72
C ALA A 20 -5.57 13.59 18.06
N GLY A 21 -6.59 12.73 18.20
CA GLY A 21 -7.96 13.14 18.55
C GLY A 21 -8.87 13.48 17.37
N THR A 22 -8.42 13.40 16.11
CA THR A 22 -9.29 13.61 14.93
C THR A 22 -9.44 12.36 14.07
N ASN A 23 -10.65 12.17 13.52
CA ASN A 23 -10.94 11.11 12.55
C ASN A 23 -10.80 11.59 11.09
N GLU A 24 -10.27 12.80 10.89
CA GLU A 24 -10.07 13.38 9.57
C GLU A 24 -9.09 12.54 8.76
N ARG A 25 -9.51 12.17 7.56
CA ARG A 25 -8.65 11.50 6.60
C ARG A 25 -8.00 12.55 5.73
N ARG A 26 -6.69 12.42 5.51
CA ARG A 26 -5.92 13.27 4.59
C ARG A 26 -5.37 12.41 3.46
N ILE A 27 -5.25 12.98 2.27
CA ILE A 27 -4.66 12.29 1.13
C ILE A 27 -3.15 12.14 1.42
N PRO A 28 -2.60 10.91 1.46
CA PRO A 28 -1.17 10.72 1.68
C PRO A 28 -0.39 11.18 0.44
N TYR A 29 0.68 11.93 0.66
CA TYR A 29 1.65 12.35 -0.36
C TYR A 29 3.03 11.79 0.00
N PRO A 30 3.90 11.55 -1.00
CA PRO A 30 5.26 11.10 -0.74
C PRO A 30 6.01 12.11 0.12
N ASN A 31 6.81 11.60 1.07
CA ASN A 31 7.72 12.43 1.83
C ASN A 31 9.05 12.54 1.06
N LYS A 32 9.47 13.77 0.76
CA LYS A 32 10.73 14.05 0.03
C LYS A 32 11.97 13.46 0.73
N LYS A 33 11.90 13.15 2.03
CA LYS A 33 13.00 12.57 2.81
C LYS A 33 13.12 11.05 2.71
N ASN A 34 12.04 10.33 2.37
CA ASN A 34 12.07 8.86 2.38
C ASN A 34 11.69 8.29 1.00
N PRO A 35 12.65 7.71 0.25
CA PRO A 35 12.42 7.22 -1.11
C PRO A 35 11.39 6.08 -1.15
N LEU A 36 11.19 5.34 -0.07
CA LEU A 36 10.17 4.27 0.01
C LEU A 36 8.74 4.82 -0.03
N THR A 37 8.56 6.10 0.33
CA THR A 37 7.25 6.76 0.27
C THR A 37 6.93 7.31 -1.12
N ASN A 38 7.91 7.36 -2.05
CA ASN A 38 7.68 7.80 -3.43
C ASN A 38 6.68 6.91 -4.18
N LEU A 39 6.51 5.67 -3.73
CA LEU A 39 5.48 4.76 -4.25
C LEU A 39 4.05 5.34 -4.12
N PHE A 40 3.79 6.28 -3.19
CA PHE A 40 2.51 7.01 -3.12
C PHE A 40 2.19 7.84 -4.37
N ASN A 41 3.17 8.17 -5.20
CA ASN A 41 2.90 8.83 -6.49
C ASN A 41 2.23 7.88 -7.48
N LEU A 42 2.52 6.59 -7.38
CA LEU A 42 2.07 5.58 -8.34
C LEU A 42 0.85 4.81 -7.82
N VAL A 43 0.82 4.49 -6.53
CA VAL A 43 -0.21 3.65 -5.91
C VAL A 43 -0.80 4.27 -4.66
N SER A 44 -2.08 3.96 -4.42
CA SER A 44 -2.87 4.50 -3.32
C SER A 44 -2.57 3.82 -1.99
N CYS A 45 -2.18 2.55 -2.05
CA CYS A 45 -1.86 1.73 -0.89
C CYS A 45 -0.52 1.01 -1.08
N PRO A 46 0.61 1.75 -1.04
CA PRO A 46 1.94 1.20 -1.26
C PRO A 46 2.40 0.20 -0.19
N ASN A 47 1.80 0.27 1.00
CA ASN A 47 1.99 -0.72 2.07
C ASN A 47 1.73 -2.14 1.56
N TYR A 48 0.57 -2.39 0.96
CA TYR A 48 0.21 -3.73 0.49
C TYR A 48 1.15 -4.24 -0.61
N THR A 49 1.73 -3.34 -1.41
CA THR A 49 2.75 -3.69 -2.40
C THR A 49 4.01 -4.25 -1.71
N TYR A 50 4.48 -3.58 -0.66
CA TYR A 50 5.62 -4.06 0.13
C TYR A 50 5.30 -5.36 0.85
N GLU A 51 4.11 -5.47 1.44
CA GLU A 51 3.67 -6.65 2.15
C GLU A 51 3.64 -7.88 1.23
N ILE A 52 3.02 -7.78 0.05
CA ILE A 52 3.01 -8.84 -0.98
C ILE A 52 4.45 -9.18 -1.41
N GLY A 53 5.33 -8.19 -1.58
CA GLY A 53 6.73 -8.43 -1.91
C GLY A 53 7.49 -9.19 -0.81
N SER A 54 7.15 -8.96 0.46
CA SER A 54 7.72 -9.69 1.60
C SER A 54 7.29 -11.15 1.59
N TRP A 55 5.99 -11.41 1.42
CA TRP A 55 5.41 -12.75 1.33
C TRP A 55 5.92 -13.53 0.11
N LEU A 56 6.12 -12.85 -1.02
CA LEU A 56 6.75 -13.43 -2.22
C LEU A 56 8.20 -13.85 -1.94
N GLY A 57 8.99 -12.98 -1.31
CA GLY A 57 10.36 -13.31 -0.91
C GLY A 57 10.40 -14.51 0.04
N PHE A 58 9.50 -14.53 1.03
CA PHE A 58 9.38 -15.65 1.97
C PHE A 58 9.00 -16.98 1.27
N SER A 59 8.07 -16.93 0.32
CA SER A 59 7.65 -18.10 -0.45
C SER A 59 8.78 -18.62 -1.35
N LEU A 60 9.55 -17.72 -1.96
CA LEU A 60 10.73 -18.08 -2.74
C LEU A 60 11.84 -18.70 -1.89
N MET A 61 12.03 -18.23 -0.65
CA MET A 61 13.02 -18.79 0.26
C MET A 61 12.62 -20.16 0.82
N THR A 62 11.34 -20.35 1.15
CA THR A 62 10.86 -21.61 1.73
C THR A 62 10.57 -22.68 0.67
N GLN A 63 10.33 -22.26 -0.58
CA GLN A 63 10.02 -23.14 -1.72
C GLN A 63 8.91 -24.16 -1.45
N THR A 64 8.01 -23.84 -0.52
CA THR A 64 6.88 -24.71 -0.19
C THR A 64 5.64 -24.29 -0.95
N LEU A 65 4.90 -25.26 -1.50
CA LEU A 65 3.65 -24.99 -2.20
C LEU A 65 2.63 -24.26 -1.30
N THR A 66 2.62 -24.59 0.00
CA THR A 66 1.77 -23.95 1.00
C THR A 66 2.08 -22.46 1.17
N ALA A 67 3.35 -22.06 1.20
CA ALA A 67 3.75 -20.65 1.28
C ALA A 67 3.32 -19.87 0.02
N PHE A 68 3.47 -20.46 -1.16
CA PHE A 68 3.01 -19.83 -2.41
C PHE A 68 1.49 -19.66 -2.45
N LEU A 69 0.73 -20.67 -2.05
CA LEU A 69 -0.74 -20.59 -1.97
C LEU A 69 -1.19 -19.52 -0.97
N PHE A 70 -0.54 -19.45 0.19
CA PHE A 70 -0.83 -18.42 1.20
C PHE A 70 -0.56 -17.02 0.66
N THR A 71 0.60 -16.83 0.03
CA THR A 71 0.98 -15.54 -0.56
C THR A 71 0.04 -15.12 -1.68
N PHE A 72 -0.37 -16.05 -2.54
CA PHE A 72 -1.32 -15.77 -3.61
C PHE A 72 -2.70 -15.38 -3.06
N ALA A 73 -3.24 -16.15 -2.13
CA ALA A 73 -4.51 -15.85 -1.49
C ALA A 73 -4.49 -14.49 -0.75
N GLY A 74 -3.40 -14.22 -0.02
CA GLY A 74 -3.18 -12.95 0.66
C GLY A 74 -3.10 -11.78 -0.32
N ALA A 75 -2.36 -11.93 -1.43
CA ALA A 75 -2.23 -10.90 -2.46
C ALA A 75 -3.59 -10.57 -3.12
N VAL A 76 -4.43 -11.58 -3.38
CA VAL A 76 -5.79 -11.38 -3.91
C VAL A 76 -6.64 -10.60 -2.92
N GLN A 77 -6.64 -10.98 -1.63
CA GLN A 77 -7.42 -10.31 -0.61
C GLN A 77 -7.00 -8.85 -0.41
N MET A 78 -5.69 -8.59 -0.32
CA MET A 78 -5.16 -7.23 -0.22
C MET A 78 -5.53 -6.38 -1.45
N THR A 79 -5.51 -6.99 -2.65
CA THR A 79 -5.95 -6.34 -3.89
C THR A 79 -7.40 -5.86 -3.82
N ILE A 80 -8.30 -6.69 -3.28
CA ILE A 80 -9.71 -6.33 -3.08
C ILE A 80 -9.83 -5.16 -2.10
N TRP A 81 -9.14 -5.23 -0.96
CA TRP A 81 -9.18 -4.17 0.05
C TRP A 81 -8.65 -2.82 -0.45
N ALA A 82 -7.58 -2.80 -1.24
CA ALA A 82 -7.11 -1.53 -1.77
C ALA A 82 -7.97 -0.97 -2.88
N LYS A 83 -8.60 -1.80 -3.72
CA LYS A 83 -9.60 -1.33 -4.67
C LYS A 83 -10.74 -0.62 -3.93
N GLN A 84 -11.20 -1.19 -2.82
CA GLN A 84 -12.23 -0.59 -1.98
C GLN A 84 -11.74 0.74 -1.36
N LYS A 85 -10.54 0.78 -0.77
CA LYS A 85 -9.95 2.02 -0.24
C LYS A 85 -9.78 3.09 -1.32
N HIS A 86 -9.27 2.73 -2.49
CA HIS A 86 -9.08 3.67 -3.60
C HIS A 86 -10.41 4.25 -4.09
N ARG A 87 -11.47 3.43 -4.18
CA ARG A 87 -12.83 3.92 -4.48
C ARG A 87 -13.36 4.85 -3.38
N ALA A 88 -13.14 4.51 -2.11
CA ALA A 88 -13.54 5.37 -0.99
C ALA A 88 -12.82 6.73 -1.05
N TYR A 89 -11.50 6.73 -1.27
CA TYR A 89 -10.74 7.97 -1.44
C TYR A 89 -11.21 8.81 -2.64
N LYS A 90 -11.54 8.18 -3.77
CA LYS A 90 -12.11 8.90 -4.93
C LYS A 90 -13.49 9.52 -4.63
N LYS A 91 -14.32 8.85 -3.82
CA LYS A 91 -15.62 9.40 -3.41
C LYS A 91 -15.46 10.54 -2.40
N GLU A 92 -14.56 10.38 -1.44
CA GLU A 92 -14.36 11.31 -0.32
C GLU A 92 -13.57 12.57 -0.75
N PHE A 93 -12.66 12.45 -1.73
CA PHE A 93 -11.78 13.54 -2.18
C PHE A 93 -11.90 13.83 -3.68
N ALA A 94 -13.09 13.71 -4.25
CA ALA A 94 -13.36 13.73 -5.70
C ALA A 94 -12.64 14.82 -6.51
N GLU A 95 -12.47 16.04 -5.98
CA GLU A 95 -11.77 17.15 -6.65
C GLU A 95 -10.24 17.17 -6.45
N LYS A 96 -9.75 16.74 -5.28
CA LYS A 96 -8.31 16.82 -4.92
C LYS A 96 -7.54 15.53 -5.15
N TYR A 97 -8.22 14.42 -5.45
CA TYR A 97 -7.57 13.13 -5.58
C TYR A 97 -6.86 12.96 -6.94
N PRO A 98 -5.55 12.65 -6.97
CA PRO A 98 -4.81 12.50 -8.22
C PRO A 98 -5.34 11.30 -9.04
N LYS A 99 -5.91 11.60 -10.22
CA LYS A 99 -6.51 10.60 -11.13
C LYS A 99 -5.52 9.55 -11.65
N GLN A 100 -4.21 9.84 -11.61
CA GLN A 100 -3.14 8.95 -12.07
C GLN A 100 -2.78 7.83 -11.09
N ARG A 101 -3.17 7.92 -9.80
CA ARG A 101 -2.84 6.87 -8.82
C ARG A 101 -3.62 5.58 -9.07
N LYS A 102 -2.92 4.45 -8.99
CA LYS A 102 -3.46 3.09 -9.09
C LYS A 102 -3.74 2.49 -7.70
N ALA A 103 -4.39 1.33 -7.62
CA ALA A 103 -4.85 0.79 -6.33
C ALA A 103 -3.69 0.18 -5.52
N ILE A 104 -2.95 -0.78 -6.09
CA ILE A 104 -1.86 -1.52 -5.40
C ILE A 104 -0.65 -1.79 -6.27
N ILE A 105 -0.81 -2.12 -7.56
CA ILE A 105 0.33 -2.52 -8.39
C ILE A 105 0.50 -1.46 -9.48
N PRO A 106 1.66 -0.77 -9.56
CA PRO A 106 1.93 0.08 -10.70
C PRO A 106 1.90 -0.81 -11.95
N PHE A 107 1.03 -0.47 -12.91
CA PHE A 107 0.83 -1.14 -14.21
C PHE A 107 -0.05 -2.40 -14.29
N LEU A 108 -0.64 -2.90 -13.19
CA LEU A 108 -1.70 -3.93 -13.30
C LEU A 108 -3.08 -3.41 -12.88
N ILE A 109 -3.19 -2.73 -11.73
CA ILE A 109 -4.47 -2.28 -11.13
C ILE A 109 -4.27 -1.05 -10.24
#